data_AF-A0A1S8WGR1-F1
#
_entry.id   AF-A0A1S8WGR1-F1
#
_cell.length_a   1.000
_cell.length_b   1.000
_cell.length_c   1.000
_cell.angle_alpha   90.00
_cell.angle_beta   90.00
_cell.angle_gamma   90.00
#
_symmetry.space_group_name_H-M   'P 1'
#
loop_
_entity.id
_entity.type
_entity.pdbx_description
1 polymer ?
#
loop_
_entity_poly.entity_id
_entity_poly.type
_entity_poly.pdbx_seq_one_letter_code
_entity_poly.pdbx_strand_id
1 'polypeptide(L)'
;MNLSNLFSRSSVVLNSPERTGVFINYLLMQNMDLAPSLFFLVNRYYQRAVLSSKELAKDYRRLCLEIFSTFMHPKSPLHLDLPAPVIQEISQQMRQSSSVDQCFASAVEPALNLVQNQLNKLCREIQHGITTWRPQESVNLLCARNYEEQLTIFELCLTARLQALLKLSMWEPANAQGSEASHEIEKIKATETYQAIVTCLVTAHRFFAVKGGTESADSGSGSVSRSSLFA
;
A
#
# COMPACT_ATOMS: atom_id res chain seq x y z
N MET A 1 -19.51 -9.46 16.86
CA MET A 1 -18.78 -9.57 15.58
C MET A 1 -17.36 -10.05 15.92
N ASN A 2 -16.87 -11.14 15.30
CA ASN A 2 -15.50 -11.64 15.57
C ASN A 2 -14.49 -10.77 14.79
N LEU A 3 -13.43 -10.32 15.46
CA LEU A 3 -12.39 -9.46 14.88
C LEU A 3 -11.76 -10.07 13.61
N SER A 4 -11.57 -11.39 13.58
CA SER A 4 -11.01 -12.09 12.42
C SER A 4 -11.87 -11.94 11.16
N ASN A 5 -13.20 -11.77 11.31
CA ASN A 5 -14.10 -11.61 10.17
C ASN A 5 -13.88 -10.28 9.43
N LEU A 6 -13.33 -9.25 10.09
CA LEU A 6 -13.01 -7.97 9.45
C LEU A 6 -11.93 -8.11 8.37
N PHE A 7 -11.12 -9.18 8.45
CA PHE A 7 -9.98 -9.46 7.57
C PHE A 7 -10.23 -10.60 6.59
N SER A 8 -11.46 -11.11 6.51
CA SER A 8 -11.80 -12.30 5.71
C SER A 8 -11.70 -12.13 4.20
N ARG A 9 -11.78 -10.90 3.68
CA ARG A 9 -11.84 -10.62 2.23
C ARG A 9 -10.92 -9.48 1.83
N SER A 10 -9.99 -9.74 0.91
CA SER A 10 -9.01 -8.76 0.40
C SER A 10 -9.65 -7.49 -0.14
N SER A 11 -10.67 -7.62 -0.97
CA SER A 11 -11.38 -6.48 -1.56
C SER A 11 -12.09 -5.61 -0.52
N VAL A 12 -12.50 -6.17 0.62
CA VAL A 12 -13.13 -5.39 1.70
C VAL A 12 -12.08 -4.67 2.53
N VAL A 13 -10.99 -5.38 2.88
CA VAL A 13 -9.89 -4.82 3.68
C VAL A 13 -9.25 -3.64 2.95
N LEU A 14 -8.82 -3.83 1.70
CA LEU A 14 -8.12 -2.80 0.91
C LEU A 14 -9.02 -1.62 0.49
N ASN A 15 -10.32 -1.67 0.78
CA ASN A 15 -11.26 -0.56 0.57
C ASN A 15 -11.66 0.16 1.87
N SER A 16 -11.10 -0.24 3.01
CA SER A 16 -11.29 0.36 4.33
C SER A 16 -9.96 0.90 4.86
N PRO A 17 -9.86 2.21 5.17
CA PRO A 17 -8.60 2.82 5.61
C PRO A 17 -8.04 2.15 6.87
N GLU A 18 -8.84 2.05 7.94
CA GLU A 18 -8.39 1.48 9.22
C GLU A 18 -7.95 0.01 9.10
N ARG A 19 -8.68 -0.80 8.31
CA ARG A 19 -8.33 -2.21 8.11
C ARG A 19 -7.10 -2.36 7.25
N THR A 20 -6.95 -1.52 6.22
CA THR A 20 -5.73 -1.47 5.40
C THR A 20 -4.54 -1.07 6.26
N GLY A 21 -4.66 -0.08 7.13
CA GLY A 21 -3.58 0.37 8.01
C GLY A 21 -3.09 -0.75 8.93
N VAL A 22 -4.01 -1.46 9.58
CA VAL A 22 -3.68 -2.62 10.43
C VAL A 22 -3.04 -3.75 9.61
N PHE A 23 -3.57 -4.04 8.42
CA PHE A 23 -3.04 -5.09 7.57
C PHE A 23 -1.63 -4.78 7.05
N ILE A 24 -1.37 -3.56 6.58
CA ILE A 24 -0.03 -3.14 6.15
C ILE A 24 0.95 -3.11 7.32
N ASN A 25 0.52 -2.66 8.52
CA ASN A 25 1.35 -2.78 9.73
C ASN A 25 1.73 -4.23 10.01
N TYR A 26 0.78 -5.17 9.91
CA TYR A 26 1.06 -6.59 10.08
C TYR A 26 2.10 -7.09 9.08
N LEU A 27 1.96 -6.77 7.79
CA LEU A 27 2.94 -7.16 6.77
C LEU A 27 4.33 -6.61 7.09
N LEU A 28 4.43 -5.33 7.47
CA LEU A 28 5.68 -4.70 7.88
C LEU A 28 6.30 -5.37 9.11
N MET A 29 5.49 -5.70 10.12
CA MET A 29 5.96 -6.36 11.33
C MET A 29 6.47 -7.78 11.09
N GLN A 30 5.84 -8.51 10.17
CA GLN A 30 6.21 -9.88 9.82
C GLN A 30 7.25 -9.95 8.69
N ASN A 31 7.77 -8.81 8.22
CA ASN A 31 8.66 -8.71 7.06
C ASN A 31 8.09 -9.45 5.84
N MET A 32 6.79 -9.32 5.61
CA MET A 32 6.08 -9.92 4.50
C MET A 32 6.02 -8.97 3.30
N ASP A 33 5.82 -9.55 2.12
CA ASP A 33 5.74 -8.81 0.86
C ASP A 33 4.56 -7.80 0.84
N LEU A 34 4.88 -6.53 0.57
CA LEU A 34 3.92 -5.43 0.47
C LEU A 34 3.43 -5.20 -0.97
N ALA A 35 4.19 -5.67 -1.97
CA ALA A 35 3.99 -5.33 -3.38
C ALA A 35 2.55 -5.60 -3.86
N PRO A 36 1.90 -6.74 -3.56
CA PRO A 36 0.54 -7.01 -4.04
C PRO A 36 -0.49 -5.99 -3.51
N SER A 37 -0.37 -5.64 -2.23
CA SER A 37 -1.30 -4.72 -1.56
C SER A 37 -1.11 -3.28 -2.06
N LEU A 38 0.14 -2.84 -2.15
CA LEU A 38 0.48 -1.50 -2.60
C LEU A 38 0.18 -1.31 -4.09
N PHE A 39 0.48 -2.31 -4.93
CA PHE A 39 0.10 -2.32 -6.34
C PHE A 39 -1.41 -2.13 -6.50
N PHE A 40 -2.22 -2.90 -5.78
CA PHE A 40 -3.68 -2.80 -5.87
C PHE A 40 -4.18 -1.41 -5.50
N LEU A 41 -3.69 -0.83 -4.40
CA LEU A 41 -4.09 0.50 -3.93
C LEU A 41 -3.69 1.60 -4.91
N VAL A 42 -2.46 1.57 -5.42
CA VAL A 42 -1.94 2.55 -6.39
C VAL A 42 -2.69 2.45 -7.72
N ASN A 43 -2.86 1.23 -8.25
CA ASN A 43 -3.63 1.01 -9.48
C ASN A 43 -5.05 1.56 -9.33
N ARG A 44 -5.74 1.24 -8.23
CA ARG A 44 -7.10 1.70 -7.97
C ARG A 44 -7.20 3.22 -7.80
N TYR A 45 -6.20 3.86 -7.18
CA TYR A 45 -6.12 5.32 -7.12
C TYR A 45 -6.10 5.92 -8.53
N TYR A 46 -5.16 5.48 -9.37
CA TYR A 46 -4.97 6.07 -10.69
C TYR A 46 -6.16 5.80 -11.63
N GLN A 47 -6.78 4.63 -11.54
CA GLN A 47 -8.04 4.35 -12.24
C GLN A 47 -9.12 5.39 -11.89
N ARG A 48 -9.27 5.75 -10.61
CA ARG A 48 -10.25 6.76 -10.19
C ARG A 48 -9.80 8.18 -10.55
N ALA A 49 -8.53 8.50 -10.32
CA ALA A 49 -7.99 9.85 -10.52
C ALA A 49 -8.09 10.29 -11.99
N VAL A 50 -7.82 9.39 -12.93
CA VAL A 50 -7.94 9.62 -14.37
C VAL A 50 -9.39 9.92 -14.79
N LEU A 51 -10.39 9.30 -14.15
CA LEU A 51 -11.80 9.60 -14.40
C LEU A 51 -12.20 11.01 -13.91
N SER A 52 -11.56 11.49 -12.84
CA SER A 52 -11.85 12.79 -12.24
C SER A 52 -11.01 13.96 -12.77
N SER A 53 -9.88 13.69 -13.43
CA SER A 53 -8.93 14.72 -13.89
C SER A 53 -8.56 14.53 -15.36
N LYS A 54 -8.95 15.50 -16.19
CA LYS A 54 -8.61 15.53 -17.62
C LYS A 54 -7.11 15.67 -17.88
N GLU A 55 -6.36 16.27 -16.95
CA GLU A 55 -4.90 16.39 -17.08
C GLU A 55 -4.22 15.07 -16.80
N LEU A 56 -4.57 14.38 -15.70
CA LEU A 56 -4.04 13.05 -15.41
C LEU A 56 -4.42 12.02 -16.48
N ALA A 57 -5.59 12.18 -17.11
CA ALA A 57 -6.01 11.34 -18.23
C ALA A 57 -5.09 11.49 -19.45
N LYS A 58 -4.54 12.69 -19.71
CA LYS A 58 -3.57 12.90 -20.80
C LYS A 58 -2.21 12.26 -20.49
N ASP A 59 -1.87 12.18 -19.21
CA ASP A 59 -0.60 11.63 -18.73
C ASP A 59 -0.66 10.15 -18.32
N TYR A 60 -1.72 9.42 -18.71
CA TYR A 60 -1.89 8.01 -18.29
C TYR A 60 -0.68 7.13 -18.61
N ARG A 61 0.03 7.38 -19.73
CA ARG A 61 1.23 6.63 -20.09
C ARG A 61 2.35 6.80 -19.08
N ARG A 62 2.54 8.02 -18.56
CA ARG A 62 3.51 8.32 -17.49
C ARG A 62 3.15 7.52 -16.24
N LEU A 63 1.85 7.47 -15.89
CA LEU A 63 1.35 6.71 -14.73
C LEU A 63 1.55 5.20 -14.91
N CYS A 64 1.30 4.67 -16.11
CA CYS A 64 1.56 3.26 -16.41
C CYS A 64 3.05 2.92 -16.29
N LEU A 65 3.94 3.79 -16.76
CA LEU A 65 5.38 3.60 -16.60
C LEU A 65 5.78 3.63 -15.12
N GLU A 66 5.20 4.53 -14.33
CA GLU A 66 5.45 4.64 -12.89
C GLU A 66 5.03 3.36 -12.14
N ILE A 67 3.84 2.83 -12.42
CA ILE A 67 3.38 1.53 -11.87
C ILE A 67 4.32 0.41 -12.33
N PHE A 68 4.66 0.37 -13.61
CA PHE A 68 5.52 -0.67 -14.17
C PHE A 68 6.92 -0.66 -13.54
N SER A 69 7.56 0.50 -13.43
CA SER A 69 8.89 0.63 -12.82
C SER A 69 8.88 0.34 -11.32
N THR A 70 7.75 0.54 -10.65
CA THR A 70 7.61 0.30 -9.21
C THR A 70 7.32 -1.17 -8.87
N PHE A 71 6.54 -1.87 -9.71
CA PHE A 71 6.05 -3.21 -9.38
C PHE A 71 6.41 -4.31 -10.39
N MET A 72 6.54 -4.01 -11.67
CA MET A 72 6.57 -5.06 -12.71
C MET A 72 7.98 -5.33 -13.25
N HIS A 73 8.86 -4.33 -13.23
CA HIS A 73 10.22 -4.49 -13.72
C HIS A 73 11.01 -5.43 -12.78
N PRO A 74 11.90 -6.32 -13.28
CA PRO A 74 12.65 -7.25 -12.42
C PRO A 74 13.54 -6.58 -11.36
N LYS A 75 13.93 -5.33 -11.61
CA LYS A 75 14.71 -4.50 -10.67
C LYS A 75 13.84 -3.51 -9.88
N SER A 76 12.52 -3.66 -9.94
CA SER A 76 11.60 -2.80 -9.24
C SER A 76 11.84 -2.86 -7.72
N PRO A 77 11.76 -1.73 -7.01
CA PRO A 77 11.92 -1.69 -5.56
C PRO A 77 10.83 -2.50 -4.83
N LEU A 78 9.64 -2.62 -5.42
CA LEU A 78 8.52 -3.41 -4.91
C LEU A 78 8.06 -4.43 -5.95
N HIS A 79 9.00 -5.25 -6.44
CA HIS A 79 8.71 -6.23 -7.49
C HIS A 79 7.60 -7.21 -7.08
N LEU A 80 6.51 -7.20 -7.84
CA LEU A 80 5.38 -8.10 -7.73
C LEU A 80 5.62 -9.31 -8.64
N ASP A 81 5.84 -10.46 -8.03
CA ASP A 81 6.05 -11.71 -8.75
C ASP A 81 4.73 -12.20 -9.36
N LEU A 82 4.59 -12.04 -10.67
CA LEU A 82 3.42 -12.45 -11.46
C LEU A 82 3.79 -13.53 -12.48
N PRO A 83 2.85 -14.40 -12.84
CA PRO A 83 3.08 -15.37 -13.90
C PRO A 83 3.50 -14.71 -15.22
N ALA A 84 4.47 -15.29 -15.91
CA ALA A 84 5.00 -14.75 -17.17
C ALA A 84 3.93 -14.37 -18.22
N PRO A 85 2.83 -15.14 -18.42
CA PRO A 85 1.76 -14.74 -19.33
C PRO A 85 1.11 -13.40 -18.97
N VAL A 86 0.96 -13.11 -17.67
CA VAL A 86 0.39 -11.86 -17.17
C VAL A 86 1.31 -10.69 -17.49
N ILE A 87 2.62 -10.83 -17.26
CA ILE A 87 3.62 -9.80 -17.59
C ILE A 87 3.68 -9.51 -19.09
N GLN A 88 3.57 -10.56 -19.92
CA GLN A 88 3.53 -10.40 -21.38
C GLN A 88 2.30 -9.62 -21.84
N GLU A 89 1.13 -9.95 -21.28
CA GLU A 89 -0.12 -9.24 -21.56
C GLU A 89 -0.03 -7.77 -21.14
N ILE A 90 0.45 -7.46 -19.93
CA ILE A 90 0.67 -6.08 -19.48
C ILE A 90 1.59 -5.33 -20.45
N SER A 91 2.69 -5.95 -20.88
CA SER A 91 3.64 -5.33 -21.81
C SER A 91 3.00 -5.05 -23.18
N GLN A 92 2.05 -5.89 -23.62
CA GLN A 92 1.25 -5.61 -24.81
C GLN A 92 0.26 -4.48 -24.57
N GLN A 93 -0.49 -4.52 -23.47
CA GLN A 93 -1.50 -3.51 -23.13
C GLN A 93 -0.88 -2.12 -22.95
N MET A 94 0.28 -2.00 -22.31
CA MET A 94 0.99 -0.71 -22.20
C MET A 94 1.30 -0.04 -23.56
N ARG A 95 1.36 -0.81 -24.66
CA ARG A 95 1.54 -0.26 -26.02
C ARG A 95 0.22 0.09 -26.71
N GLN A 96 -0.89 -0.53 -26.32
CA GLN A 96 -2.16 -0.52 -27.05
C GLN A 96 -3.29 0.20 -26.31
N SER A 97 -3.27 0.17 -24.98
CA SER A 97 -4.32 0.72 -24.12
C SER A 97 -4.38 2.24 -24.15
N SER A 98 -5.55 2.76 -23.78
CA SER A 98 -5.81 4.20 -23.65
C SER A 98 -5.88 4.68 -22.20
N SER A 99 -5.73 3.78 -21.22
CA SER A 99 -5.96 4.06 -19.81
C SER A 99 -5.26 3.06 -18.89
N VAL A 100 -5.09 3.45 -17.61
CA VAL A 100 -4.38 2.67 -16.59
C VAL A 100 -5.11 1.36 -16.24
N ASP A 101 -6.44 1.38 -16.19
CA ASP A 101 -7.27 0.19 -15.90
C ASP A 101 -7.03 -0.93 -16.92
N GLN A 102 -6.96 -0.58 -18.21
CA GLN A 102 -6.71 -1.53 -19.29
C GLN A 102 -5.29 -2.11 -19.23
N CYS A 103 -4.28 -1.28 -18.90
CA CYS A 103 -2.88 -1.72 -18.84
C CYS A 103 -2.63 -2.86 -17.84
N PHE A 104 -3.33 -2.85 -16.72
CA PHE A 104 -3.04 -3.73 -15.58
C PHE A 104 -4.19 -4.66 -15.19
N ALA A 105 -5.24 -4.76 -16.01
CA ALA A 105 -6.42 -5.58 -15.71
C ALA A 105 -6.05 -7.04 -15.37
N SER A 106 -5.13 -7.64 -16.12
CA SER A 106 -4.68 -9.03 -15.93
C SER A 106 -3.87 -9.25 -14.65
N ALA A 107 -3.31 -8.21 -14.04
CA ALA A 107 -2.55 -8.30 -12.79
C ALA A 107 -3.40 -8.18 -11.52
N VAL A 108 -4.62 -7.62 -11.61
CA VAL A 108 -5.44 -7.31 -10.44
C VAL A 108 -5.83 -8.56 -9.66
N GLU A 109 -6.36 -9.56 -10.36
CA GLU A 109 -6.85 -10.79 -9.73
C GLU A 109 -5.70 -11.63 -9.13
N PRO A 110 -4.58 -11.87 -9.83
CA PRO A 110 -3.40 -12.49 -9.22
C PRO A 110 -2.91 -11.77 -7.97
N ALA A 111 -2.81 -10.43 -8.00
CA ALA A 111 -2.39 -9.64 -6.85
C ALA A 111 -3.35 -9.80 -5.66
N LEU A 112 -4.67 -9.73 -5.90
CA LEU A 112 -5.68 -9.93 -4.85
C LEU A 112 -5.64 -11.32 -4.23
N ASN A 113 -5.30 -12.36 -5.01
CA ASN A 113 -5.13 -13.71 -4.49
C ASN A 113 -3.92 -13.81 -3.55
N LEU A 114 -2.81 -13.15 -3.87
CA LEU A 114 -1.67 -13.04 -2.97
C LEU A 114 -2.06 -12.32 -1.67
N VAL A 115 -2.76 -11.19 -1.77
CA VAL A 115 -3.29 -10.45 -0.60
C VAL A 115 -4.20 -11.35 0.25
N GLN A 116 -5.11 -12.10 -0.38
CA GLN A 116 -6.02 -12.99 0.34
C GLN A 116 -5.27 -14.08 1.12
N ASN A 117 -4.18 -14.62 0.55
CA ASN A 117 -3.33 -15.58 1.26
C ASN A 117 -2.66 -14.97 2.49
N GLN A 118 -2.21 -13.72 2.40
CA GLN A 118 -1.63 -12.99 3.53
C GLN A 118 -2.69 -12.69 4.60
N LEU A 119 -3.91 -12.31 4.20
CA LEU A 119 -5.03 -12.11 5.12
C LEU A 119 -5.47 -13.39 5.81
N ASN A 120 -5.47 -14.53 5.12
CA ASN A 120 -5.77 -15.82 5.72
C ASN A 120 -4.80 -16.15 6.86
N LYS A 121 -3.52 -15.75 6.75
CA LYS A 121 -2.53 -15.89 7.84
C LYS A 121 -2.91 -15.00 9.03
N LEU A 122 -3.17 -13.70 8.77
CA LEU A 122 -3.61 -12.76 9.79
C LEU A 122 -4.89 -13.24 10.51
N CYS A 123 -5.89 -13.72 9.77
CA CYS A 123 -7.13 -14.24 10.35
C CYS A 123 -6.87 -15.41 11.29
N ARG A 124 -5.99 -16.35 10.90
CA ARG A 124 -5.60 -17.49 11.76
C ARG A 124 -4.90 -17.01 13.02
N GLU A 125 -3.96 -16.08 12.90
CA GLU A 125 -3.28 -15.50 14.08
C GLU A 125 -4.26 -14.85 15.05
N ILE A 126 -5.22 -14.06 14.54
CA ILE A 126 -6.28 -13.45 15.35
C ILE A 126 -7.12 -14.53 16.05
N GLN A 127 -7.50 -15.59 15.33
CA GLN A 127 -8.29 -16.70 15.89
C GLN A 127 -7.54 -17.46 16.98
N HIS A 128 -6.22 -17.59 16.85
CA HIS A 128 -5.36 -18.23 17.85
C HIS A 128 -4.95 -17.29 18.99
N GLY A 129 -5.42 -16.02 18.99
CA GLY A 129 -5.10 -15.06 20.04
C GLY A 129 -3.67 -14.50 19.99
N ILE A 130 -2.95 -14.73 18.89
CA ILE A 130 -1.62 -14.16 18.66
C ILE A 130 -1.77 -12.65 18.47
N THR A 131 -0.90 -11.84 19.08
CA THR A 131 -1.02 -10.36 19.11
C THR A 131 0.06 -9.63 18.33
N THR A 132 0.92 -10.33 17.60
CA THR A 132 2.04 -9.77 16.81
C THR A 132 1.58 -8.91 15.62
N TRP A 133 0.29 -8.91 15.29
CA TRP A 133 -0.30 -8.06 14.25
C TRP A 133 -0.76 -6.70 14.78
N ARG A 134 -0.87 -6.52 16.10
CA ARG A 134 -1.43 -5.30 16.69
C ARG A 134 -0.50 -4.12 16.42
N PRO A 135 -1.04 -2.97 15.97
CA PRO A 135 -0.28 -1.73 15.98
C PRO A 135 0.22 -1.39 17.39
N GLN A 136 1.25 -0.57 17.46
CA GLN A 136 1.82 -0.12 18.74
C GLN A 136 0.77 0.62 19.59
N GLU A 137 -0.09 1.39 18.94
CA GLU A 137 -1.24 2.02 19.56
C GLU A 137 -2.46 1.11 19.52
N SER A 138 -3.19 1.03 20.64
CA SER A 138 -4.35 0.14 20.74
C SER A 138 -5.52 0.67 19.91
N VAL A 139 -5.85 -0.03 18.82
CA VAL A 139 -7.00 0.30 17.96
C VAL A 139 -8.11 -0.73 18.14
N ASN A 140 -9.31 -0.28 18.52
CA ASN A 140 -10.49 -1.13 18.56
C ASN A 140 -11.26 -1.08 17.23
N LEU A 141 -10.99 -2.00 16.31
CA LEU A 141 -11.66 -2.05 15.00
C LEU A 141 -13.15 -2.45 15.04
N LEU A 142 -13.70 -2.80 16.20
CA LEU A 142 -15.12 -3.12 16.34
C LEU A 142 -15.98 -1.89 16.64
N CYS A 143 -15.35 -0.75 16.96
CA CYS A 143 -16.04 0.51 17.14
C CYS A 143 -16.43 1.08 15.76
N ALA A 144 -17.69 1.50 15.61
CA ALA A 144 -18.10 2.27 14.45
C ALA A 144 -17.37 3.62 14.44
N ARG A 145 -16.91 4.05 13.26
CA ARG A 145 -16.13 5.27 13.05
C ARG A 145 -16.52 5.95 11.76
N ASN A 146 -16.46 7.27 11.76
CA ASN A 146 -16.57 8.04 10.53
C ASN A 146 -15.30 7.86 9.67
N TYR A 147 -15.35 8.32 8.42
CA TYR A 147 -14.28 8.07 7.47
C TYR A 147 -12.96 8.79 7.83
N GLU A 148 -13.04 9.99 8.42
CA GLU A 148 -11.87 10.76 8.87
C GLU A 148 -11.14 10.06 10.03
N GLU A 149 -11.89 9.51 10.97
CA GLU A 149 -11.35 8.69 12.06
C GLU A 149 -10.69 7.41 11.53
N GLN A 150 -11.30 6.75 10.54
CA GLN A 150 -10.70 5.58 9.90
C GLN A 150 -9.37 5.94 9.20
N LEU A 151 -9.31 7.10 8.55
CA LEU A 151 -8.10 7.60 7.89
C LEU A 151 -7.02 7.95 8.91
N THR A 152 -7.40 8.55 10.04
CA THR A 152 -6.48 8.81 11.16
C THR A 152 -5.87 7.51 11.67
N ILE A 153 -6.66 6.44 11.79
CA ILE A 153 -6.17 5.12 12.20
C ILE A 153 -5.22 4.53 11.17
N PHE A 154 -5.48 4.72 9.87
CA PHE A 154 -4.57 4.30 8.81
C PHE A 154 -3.17 4.90 9.03
N GLU A 155 -3.08 6.21 9.27
CA GLU A 155 -1.80 6.87 9.55
C GLU A 155 -1.17 6.32 10.84
N LEU A 156 -1.97 6.25 11.92
CA LEU A 156 -1.56 5.80 13.25
C LEU A 156 -0.88 4.43 13.22
N CYS A 157 -1.45 3.50 12.47
CA CYS A 157 -0.93 2.13 12.35
C CYS A 157 0.46 2.09 11.70
N LEU A 158 0.79 3.07 10.87
CA LEU A 158 1.98 3.05 10.01
C LEU A 158 3.12 3.92 10.54
N THR A 159 2.84 4.96 11.33
CA THR A 159 3.82 5.95 11.82
C THR A 159 5.09 5.31 12.38
N ALA A 160 4.96 4.45 13.39
CA ALA A 160 6.11 3.85 14.06
C ALA A 160 6.93 2.95 13.11
N ARG A 161 6.25 2.28 12.16
CA ARG A 161 6.90 1.37 11.21
C ARG A 161 7.65 2.14 10.13
N LEU A 162 7.07 3.22 9.62
CA LEU A 162 7.75 4.09 8.66
C LEU A 162 8.97 4.79 9.27
N GLN A 163 8.88 5.23 10.52
CA GLN A 163 10.03 5.77 11.24
C GLN A 163 11.14 4.72 11.43
N ALA A 164 10.79 3.48 11.73
CA ALA A 164 11.75 2.38 11.84
C ALA A 164 12.41 2.06 10.49
N LEU A 165 11.64 1.99 9.41
CA LEU A 165 12.17 1.78 8.05
C LEU A 165 13.09 2.91 7.60
N LEU A 166 12.73 4.16 7.91
CA LEU A 166 13.59 5.31 7.61
C LEU A 166 14.96 5.17 8.30
N LYS A 167 14.96 4.83 9.61
CA LYS A 167 16.21 4.59 10.35
C LYS A 167 17.04 3.48 9.73
N LEU A 168 16.42 2.39 9.26
CA LEU A 168 17.12 1.30 8.58
C LEU A 168 17.72 1.75 7.24
N SER A 169 17.00 2.57 6.46
CA SER A 169 17.54 3.10 5.19
C SER A 169 18.74 4.05 5.38
N MET A 170 18.83 4.70 6.54
CA MET A 170 19.93 5.61 6.88
C MET A 170 21.07 4.94 7.65
N TRP A 171 20.91 3.68 8.04
CA TRP A 171 21.88 2.99 8.89
C TRP A 171 23.20 2.77 8.14
N GLU A 172 24.32 3.10 8.80
CA GLU A 172 25.67 2.77 8.33
C GLU A 172 26.30 1.73 9.28
N PRO A 173 26.82 0.60 8.77
CA PRO A 173 27.46 -0.38 9.63
C PRO A 173 28.77 0.20 10.21
N ALA A 174 28.81 0.35 11.53
CA ALA A 174 29.94 0.96 12.25
C ALA A 174 31.25 0.13 12.25
N ASN A 175 31.28 -1.04 11.60
CA ASN A 175 32.47 -1.91 11.47
C ASN A 175 32.23 -2.92 10.33
N ALA A 176 32.41 -2.51 9.08
CA ALA A 176 32.33 -3.42 7.93
C ALA A 176 33.73 -3.80 7.46
N GLN A 177 34.20 -4.99 7.86
CA GLN A 177 35.32 -5.68 7.19
C GLN A 177 34.88 -6.36 5.86
N GLY A 178 33.69 -6.01 5.35
CA GLY A 178 33.18 -6.44 4.04
C GLY A 178 33.50 -5.43 2.93
N SER A 179 33.48 -5.88 1.68
CA SER A 179 33.71 -5.01 0.51
C SER A 179 32.73 -3.83 0.51
N GLU A 180 33.27 -2.60 0.61
CA GLU A 180 32.52 -1.33 0.67
C GLU A 180 31.44 -1.22 -0.43
N ALA A 181 31.72 -1.76 -1.63
CA ALA A 181 30.81 -1.74 -2.77
C ALA A 181 29.51 -2.54 -2.56
N SER A 182 29.55 -3.65 -1.80
CA SER A 182 28.35 -4.45 -1.53
C SER A 182 27.42 -3.75 -0.56
N HIS A 183 28.00 -3.08 0.45
CA HIS A 183 27.23 -2.33 1.44
C HIS A 183 26.56 -1.08 0.85
N GLU A 184 27.23 -0.43 -0.10
CA GLU A 184 26.67 0.72 -0.82
C GLU A 184 25.45 0.32 -1.67
N ILE A 185 25.52 -0.81 -2.38
CA ILE A 185 24.39 -1.33 -3.18
C ILE A 185 23.18 -1.67 -2.30
N GLU A 186 23.39 -2.31 -1.15
CA GLU A 186 22.31 -2.64 -0.22
C GLU A 186 21.66 -1.37 0.37
N LYS A 187 22.46 -0.36 0.70
CA LYS A 187 21.97 0.93 1.21
C LYS A 187 21.13 1.67 0.18
N ILE A 188 21.57 1.70 -1.09
CA ILE A 188 20.81 2.29 -2.20
C ILE A 188 19.48 1.56 -2.35
N LYS A 189 19.51 0.23 -2.42
CA LYS A 189 18.29 -0.58 -2.56
C LYS A 189 17.31 -0.38 -1.40
N ALA A 190 17.81 -0.30 -0.16
CA ALA A 190 16.98 -0.05 1.02
C ALA A 190 16.32 1.33 0.95
N THR A 191 17.06 2.34 0.50
CA THR A 191 16.56 3.72 0.32
C THR A 191 15.50 3.79 -0.76
N GLU A 192 15.74 3.20 -1.93
CA GLU A 192 14.78 3.12 -3.04
C GLU A 192 13.50 2.39 -2.61
N THR A 193 13.64 1.29 -1.89
CA THR A 193 12.51 0.51 -1.36
C THR A 193 11.69 1.34 -0.37
N TYR A 194 12.35 2.02 0.56
CA TYR A 194 11.67 2.91 1.52
C TYR A 194 10.90 4.03 0.79
N GLN A 195 11.53 4.71 -0.16
CA GLN A 195 10.89 5.77 -0.94
C GLN A 195 9.68 5.24 -1.74
N ALA A 196 9.79 4.06 -2.34
CA ALA A 196 8.69 3.43 -3.06
C ALA A 196 7.51 3.12 -2.12
N ILE A 197 7.79 2.55 -0.93
CA ILE A 197 6.76 2.27 0.09
C ILE A 197 6.05 3.57 0.50
N VAL A 198 6.79 4.62 0.83
CA VAL A 198 6.21 5.90 1.26
C VAL A 198 5.34 6.49 0.15
N THR A 199 5.83 6.54 -1.09
CA THR A 199 5.06 7.06 -2.24
C THR A 199 3.76 6.27 -2.45
N CYS A 200 3.82 4.94 -2.34
CA CYS A 200 2.62 4.10 -2.47
C CYS A 200 1.62 4.34 -1.34
N LEU A 201 2.09 4.53 -0.11
CA LEU A 201 1.22 4.79 1.06
C LEU A 201 0.62 6.19 1.02
N VAL A 202 1.35 7.20 0.57
CA VAL A 202 0.79 8.54 0.27
C VAL A 202 -0.31 8.43 -0.78
N THR A 203 -0.08 7.63 -1.82
CA THR A 203 -1.07 7.41 -2.88
C THR A 203 -2.32 6.69 -2.36
N ALA A 204 -2.14 5.68 -1.51
CA ALA A 204 -3.24 4.99 -0.83
C ALA A 204 -4.01 5.93 0.11
N HIS A 205 -3.32 6.78 0.87
CA HIS A 205 -3.93 7.79 1.71
C HIS A 205 -4.81 8.75 0.89
N ARG A 206 -4.31 9.26 -0.24
CA ARG A 206 -5.07 10.11 -1.17
C ARG A 206 -6.29 9.38 -1.74
N PHE A 207 -6.15 8.11 -2.12
CA PHE A 207 -7.28 7.28 -2.56
C PHE A 207 -8.38 7.23 -1.49
N PHE A 208 -8.00 7.02 -0.25
CA PHE A 208 -8.95 6.98 0.84
C PHE A 208 -9.58 8.36 1.07
N ALA A 209 -8.79 9.43 1.19
CA ALA A 209 -9.28 10.78 1.44
C ALA A 209 -10.34 11.24 0.40
N VAL A 210 -10.09 10.99 -0.88
CA VAL A 210 -11.04 11.33 -1.96
C VAL A 210 -12.36 10.55 -1.84
N LYS A 211 -12.31 9.29 -1.40
CA LYS A 211 -13.51 8.47 -1.18
C LYS A 211 -14.33 8.96 0.01
N GLY A 212 -13.68 9.34 1.11
CA GLY A 212 -14.34 9.93 2.27
C GLY A 212 -15.04 11.26 1.96
N GLY A 213 -14.42 12.10 1.12
CA GLY A 213 -15.01 13.36 0.68
C GLY A 213 -16.30 13.21 -0.14
N THR A 214 -16.47 12.11 -0.88
CA THR A 214 -17.71 11.83 -1.63
C THR A 214 -18.87 11.33 -0.76
N GLU A 215 -18.60 10.81 0.45
CA GLU A 215 -19.63 10.34 1.39
C GLU A 215 -19.98 11.38 2.47
N SER A 216 -19.17 12.43 2.63
CA SER A 216 -19.26 13.39 3.74
C SER A 216 -19.78 14.79 3.35
N ALA A 217 -20.52 14.92 2.24
CA ALA A 217 -21.05 16.21 1.78
C ALA A 217 -22.13 16.82 2.69
N ASP A 218 -22.61 16.09 3.70
CA ASP A 218 -23.49 16.61 4.76
C ASP A 218 -22.91 16.28 6.13
N SER A 219 -22.14 17.20 6.71
CA SER A 219 -22.08 17.53 8.15
C SER A 219 -20.87 18.42 8.43
N GLY A 220 -21.14 19.65 8.88
CA GLY A 220 -20.11 20.66 9.10
C GLY A 220 -19.36 20.58 10.43
N SER A 221 -18.31 21.40 10.46
CA SER A 221 -17.67 22.07 11.60
C SER A 221 -16.61 21.32 12.41
N GLY A 222 -15.36 21.80 12.24
CA GLY A 222 -14.35 21.84 13.30
C GLY A 222 -13.10 20.98 13.08
N SER A 223 -12.27 21.26 12.07
CA SER A 223 -10.97 20.58 11.98
C SER A 223 -9.96 21.21 12.94
N VAL A 224 -9.56 20.44 13.95
CA VAL A 224 -8.30 20.65 14.65
C VAL A 224 -7.21 20.22 13.69
N SER A 225 -6.42 21.18 13.19
CA SER A 225 -5.29 20.93 12.30
C SER A 225 -4.21 20.09 12.99
N ARG A 226 -4.35 18.76 12.92
CA ARG A 226 -3.24 17.83 13.13
C ARG A 226 -2.46 17.74 11.83
N SER A 227 -1.13 17.87 11.92
CA SER A 227 -0.23 17.61 10.80
C SER A 227 -0.36 16.14 10.39
N SER A 228 -0.94 15.88 9.22
CA SER A 228 -1.04 14.52 8.65
C SER A 228 0.36 13.99 8.34
N LEU A 229 0.55 12.69 8.54
CA LEU A 229 1.80 12.00 8.18
C LEU A 229 2.12 12.10 6.68
N PHE A 230 1.09 12.35 5.86
CA PHE A 230 1.16 12.38 4.41
C PHE A 230 0.76 13.75 3.80
N ALA A 231 0.68 14.80 4.62
CA ALA A 231 0.42 16.18 4.19
C ALA A 231 1.63 16.84 3.51
#